data_AF-D8G6I6-F1
#
_entry.id   AF-D8G6I6-F1
#
_cell.length_a   1.000
_cell.length_b   1.000
_cell.length_c   1.000
_cell.angle_alpha   90.00
_cell.angle_beta   90.00
_cell.angle_gamma   90.00
#
_symmetry.space_group_name_H-M   'P 1'
#
loop_
_entity.id
_entity.type
_entity.pdbx_description
1 polymer ?
#
loop_
_entity_poly.entity_id
_entity_poly.type
_entity_poly.pdbx_seq_one_letter_code
_entity_poly.pdbx_strand_id
1 'polypeptide(L)' 'MATIRDVQGDPSSAWDDLSWTDMNSAEQKRWTVLGWDEDSWEEETDPPESNDRYWEDLTDAEKNAALELGYTQELWDEE' A
#
# COMPACT_ATOMS: atom_id res chain seq x y z
N MET A 1 2.36 16.84 -11.44
CA MET A 1 1.49 16.29 -10.39
C MET A 1 1.82 14.82 -10.33
N ALA A 2 2.46 14.35 -9.26
CA ALA A 2 2.78 12.94 -9.12
C ALA A 2 1.48 12.23 -8.74
N THR A 3 0.89 11.55 -9.72
CA THR A 3 -0.33 10.75 -9.55
C THR A 3 0.12 9.31 -9.39
N ILE A 4 -0.55 8.58 -8.49
CA ILE A 4 -0.36 7.15 -8.29
C ILE A 4 -0.65 6.42 -9.62
N ARG A 5 0.06 5.32 -9.91
CA ARG A 5 -0.26 4.51 -11.09
C ARG A 5 -1.72 4.05 -11.06
N ASP A 6 -2.35 3.97 -12.23
CA ASP A 6 -3.72 3.48 -12.35
C ASP A 6 -3.71 1.96 -12.17
N VAL A 7 -4.05 1.50 -10.97
CA VAL A 7 -4.12 0.09 -10.64
C VAL A 7 -5.55 -0.39 -10.91
N GLN A 8 -5.75 -1.18 -11.96
CA GLN A 8 -7.06 -1.73 -12.31
C GLN A 8 -7.11 -3.22 -12.01
N GLY A 9 -8.09 -3.64 -11.22
CA GLY A 9 -8.27 -5.02 -10.80
C GLY A 9 -7.78 -5.22 -9.37
N ASP A 10 -6.82 -6.12 -9.23
CA ASP A 10 -6.30 -6.57 -7.94
C ASP A 10 -5.04 -5.76 -7.58
N PRO A 11 -5.14 -4.81 -6.62
CA PRO A 11 -4.08 -3.87 -6.38
C PRO A 11 -2.84 -4.53 -5.82
N SER A 12 -3.00 -5.47 -4.90
CA SER A 12 -1.92 -6.28 -4.34
C SER A 12 -1.08 -6.93 -5.41
N SER A 13 -1.66 -7.65 -6.36
CA SER A 13 -0.89 -8.24 -7.46
C SER A 13 -0.10 -7.20 -8.26
N ALA A 14 -0.64 -5.99 -8.44
CA ALA A 14 0.07 -4.93 -9.16
C ALA A 14 1.23 -4.35 -8.33
N TRP A 15 1.11 -4.34 -7.01
CA TRP A 15 2.15 -3.84 -6.11
C TRP A 15 3.22 -4.90 -5.82
N ASP A 16 2.84 -6.17 -5.65
CA ASP A 16 3.73 -7.31 -5.41
C ASP A 16 4.74 -7.53 -6.55
N ASP A 17 4.36 -7.17 -7.80
CA ASP A 17 5.25 -7.23 -8.97
C ASP A 17 6.26 -6.05 -9.04
N LEU A 18 6.19 -5.10 -8.09
CA LEU A 18 7.01 -3.89 -8.08
C LEU A 18 7.96 -3.84 -6.89
N SER A 19 9.19 -3.38 -7.15
CA SER A 19 10.10 -3.02 -6.07
C SER A 19 9.78 -1.63 -5.49
N TRP A 20 10.23 -1.36 -4.28
CA TRP A 20 10.13 -0.01 -3.70
C TRP A 20 10.76 1.07 -4.58
N THR A 21 11.83 0.71 -5.30
CA THR A 21 12.55 1.60 -6.21
C THR A 21 11.81 1.87 -7.52
N ASP A 22 10.91 0.98 -7.95
CA ASP A 22 10.02 1.18 -9.10
C ASP A 22 8.86 2.14 -8.79
N MET A 23 8.63 2.43 -7.51
CA MET A 23 7.60 3.35 -7.07
C MET A 23 8.07 4.81 -7.14
N ASN A 24 7.14 5.71 -7.46
CA ASN A 24 7.38 7.14 -7.40
C ASN A 24 7.20 7.67 -5.97
N SER A 25 7.70 8.89 -5.71
CA SER A 25 7.64 9.48 -4.36
C SER A 25 6.22 9.68 -3.82
N ALA A 26 5.18 9.75 -4.65
CA ALA A 26 3.81 9.81 -4.18
C ALA A 26 3.34 8.44 -3.67
N GLU A 27 3.68 7.36 -4.38
CA GLU A 27 3.35 5.96 -4.05
C GLU A 27 4.04 5.54 -2.77
N GLN A 28 5.37 5.70 -2.73
CA GLN A 28 6.18 5.44 -1.53
C GLN A 28 5.58 6.14 -0.33
N LYS A 29 5.20 7.42 -0.46
CA LYS A 29 4.60 8.18 0.64
C LYS A 29 3.28 7.61 1.15
N ARG A 30 2.46 6.96 0.32
CA ARG A 30 1.20 6.33 0.77
C ARG A 30 1.48 5.02 1.48
N TRP A 31 2.42 4.25 0.96
CA TRP A 31 2.95 3.08 1.64
C TRP A 31 3.57 3.44 3.00
N THR A 32 4.31 4.54 3.10
CA THR A 32 4.84 5.02 4.39
C THR A 32 3.75 5.47 5.37
N VAL A 33 2.58 5.89 4.89
CA VAL A 33 1.43 6.20 5.76
C VAL A 33 0.85 4.93 6.36
N LEU A 34 0.86 3.83 5.60
CA LEU A 34 0.53 2.49 6.08
C LEU A 34 1.64 1.95 7.00
N GLY A 35 2.84 2.51 6.95
CA GLY A 35 3.99 2.10 7.75
C GLY A 35 4.97 1.22 6.98
N TRP A 36 4.74 1.01 5.70
CA TRP A 36 5.68 0.36 4.80
C TRP A 36 6.84 1.28 4.47
N ASP A 37 8.02 0.70 4.46
CA ASP A 37 9.27 1.31 4.03
C ASP A 37 10.03 0.38 3.07
N GLU A 38 11.11 0.88 2.47
CA GLU A 38 11.93 0.13 1.51
C GLU A 38 12.39 -1.22 2.09
N ASP A 39 12.84 -1.22 3.34
CA ASP A 39 13.34 -2.42 4.00
C ASP A 39 12.21 -3.45 4.23
N SER A 40 11.03 -3.01 4.69
CA SER A 40 9.87 -3.91 4.90
C SER A 40 9.27 -4.41 3.59
N TRP A 41 9.31 -3.59 2.53
CA TRP A 41 8.79 -3.92 1.21
C TRP A 41 9.65 -4.97 0.50
N GLU A 42 10.97 -4.83 0.58
CA GLU A 42 11.93 -5.76 -0.01
C GLU A 42 12.19 -6.99 0.89
N GLU A 43 11.31 -7.25 1.87
CA GLU A 43 11.41 -8.34 2.85
C GLU A 43 12.74 -8.35 3.64
N GLU A 44 13.42 -7.21 3.76
CA GLU A 44 14.62 -7.05 4.60
C GLU A 44 14.25 -6.92 6.08
N THR A 45 13.05 -6.42 6.39
CA THR A 45 12.51 -6.30 7.75
C THR A 45 11.07 -6.83 7.84
N ASP A 46 10.57 -7.00 9.07
CA ASP A 46 9.19 -7.41 9.31
C ASP A 46 8.19 -6.39 8.73
N PRO A 47 7.07 -6.86 8.14
CA PRO A 47 6.05 -5.97 7.60
C PRO A 47 5.40 -5.13 8.70
N PRO A 48 4.84 -3.96 8.35
CA PRO A 48 4.18 -3.10 9.32
C PRO A 48 2.91 -3.73 9.89
N GLU A 49 2.52 -3.31 11.09
CA GLU A 49 1.27 -3.77 11.73
C GLU A 49 0.03 -3.50 10.87
N SER A 50 0.08 -2.54 9.95
CA SER A 50 -1.03 -2.29 9.03
C SER A 50 -1.33 -3.51 8.16
N ASN A 51 -0.32 -4.32 7.81
CA ASN A 51 -0.48 -5.49 6.94
C ASN A 51 -1.33 -6.58 7.60
N ASP A 52 -1.30 -6.68 8.93
CA ASP A 52 -2.11 -7.64 9.70
C ASP A 52 -3.45 -7.05 10.16
N ARG A 53 -3.74 -5.78 9.85
CA ARG A 53 -4.99 -5.11 10.25
C ARG A 53 -6.03 -5.19 9.15
N TYR A 54 -7.27 -5.43 9.57
CA TYR A 54 -8.44 -5.24 8.71
C TYR A 54 -8.60 -3.78 8.36
N TRP A 55 -9.26 -3.51 7.23
CA TRP A 55 -9.54 -2.16 6.79
C TRP A 55 -10.26 -1.37 7.88
N GLU A 56 -11.18 -1.98 8.61
CA GLU A 56 -11.91 -1.30 9.69
C GLU A 56 -11.00 -0.77 10.81
N ASP A 57 -9.91 -1.48 11.13
CA ASP A 57 -8.91 -1.13 12.14
C ASP A 57 -7.90 -0.08 11.67
N LEU A 58 -7.80 0.16 10.36
CA LEU A 58 -6.97 1.23 9.81
C LEU A 58 -7.49 2.62 10.20
N THR A 59 -6.57 3.56 10.41
CA THR A 59 -6.88 4.97 10.60
C THR A 59 -7.40 5.63 9.32
N ASP A 60 -8.08 6.77 9.44
CA ASP A 60 -8.58 7.52 8.28
C ASP A 60 -7.47 7.91 7.29
N ALA A 61 -6.22 8.07 7.78
CA ALA A 61 -5.06 8.38 6.95
C ALA A 61 -4.60 7.16 6.15
N GLU A 62 -4.51 6.00 6.78
CA GLU A 62 -4.19 4.71 6.16
C GLU A 62 -5.23 4.33 5.11
N LYS A 63 -6.52 4.46 5.45
CA LYS A 63 -7.65 4.22 4.51
C LYS A 63 -7.56 5.13 3.28
N ASN A 64 -7.28 6.42 3.48
CA ASN A 64 -7.10 7.34 2.35
C ASN A 64 -5.90 6.95 1.48
N ALA A 65 -4.79 6.56 2.11
CA ALA A 65 -3.59 6.14 1.39
C ALA A 65 -3.87 4.87 0.56
N ALA A 66 -4.52 3.88 1.15
CA ALA A 66 -4.94 2.65 0.48
C ALA A 66 -5.91 2.94 -0.67
N LEU A 67 -6.91 3.82 -0.48
CA LEU A 67 -7.81 4.28 -1.55
C LEU A 67 -7.05 4.95 -2.70
N GLU A 68 -6.05 5.79 -2.41
CA GLU A 68 -5.22 6.42 -3.44
C GLU A 68 -4.32 5.39 -4.16
N LEU A 69 -3.93 4.30 -3.49
CA LEU A 69 -3.18 3.17 -4.04
C LEU A 69 -4.05 2.20 -4.86
N GLY A 70 -5.37 2.41 -4.90
CA GLY A 70 -6.33 1.57 -5.62
C GLY A 70 -6.94 0.45 -4.78
N TYR A 71 -6.60 0.36 -3.50
CA TYR A 71 -7.25 -0.55 -2.56
C TYR A 71 -8.62 -0.01 -2.15
N THR A 72 -9.62 -0.87 -2.18
CA THR A 72 -10.91 -0.62 -1.54
C THR A 72 -11.01 -1.47 -0.29
N GLN A 73 -11.96 -1.15 0.59
CA GLN A 73 -12.24 -1.97 1.77
C GLN A 73 -12.45 -3.44 1.40
N GLU A 74 -13.23 -3.70 0.35
CA GLU A 74 -13.49 -5.07 -0.10
C GLU A 74 -12.20 -5.77 -0.49
N LEU A 75 -11.35 -5.15 -1.31
CA LEU A 75 -10.09 -5.74 -1.77
C LEU A 75 -9.06 -5.90 -0.65
N TRP A 76 -8.98 -4.95 0.27
CA TRP A 76 -8.07 -5.01 1.41
C TRP A 76 -8.43 -6.13 2.37
N ASP A 77 -9.73 -6.33 2.65
CA ASP A 77 -10.19 -7.39 3.55
C ASP A 77 -10.27 -8.77 2.86
N GLU A 78 -10.13 -8.84 1.52
CA GLU A 78 -10.11 -10.09 0.73
C GLU A 78 -8.71 -10.68 0.51
N GLU A 79 -7.67 -9.91 0.81
CA GLU A 79 -6.24 -10.28 0.82
C GLU A 79 -5.87 -11.21 1.99
#